data_AF-A0A7J6I2I1-F1
#
_entry.id   AF-A0A7J6I2I1-F1
#
_cell.length_a   1.000
_cell.length_b   1.000
_cell.length_c   1.000
_cell.angle_alpha   90.00
_cell.angle_beta   90.00
_cell.angle_gamma   90.00
#
_symmetry.space_group_name_H-M   'P 1'
#
loop_
_entity.id
_entity.type
_entity.pdbx_description
1 polymer ?
#
loop_
_entity_poly.entity_id
_entity_poly.type
_entity_poly.pdbx_seq_one_letter_code
_entity_poly.pdbx_strand_id
1 'polypeptide(L)'
;MQKLGDFKLPHFFNYPPYFTLQPVRDIREKQIQLWKELILEYCRFQKIFVVGLEEDFPLFSNTVIERFLSHEAREAFLSAVVSEGSFFF
;
A
#
# COMPACT_ATOMS: atom_id res chain seq x y z
N MET A 1 -3.34 -17.89 1.53
CA MET A 1 -2.70 -16.59 1.85
C MET A 1 -1.79 -16.26 0.69
N GLN A 2 -2.03 -15.14 0.00
CA GLN A 2 -1.13 -14.71 -1.06
C GLN A 2 0.22 -14.33 -0.45
N LYS A 3 1.29 -14.54 -1.21
CA LYS A 3 2.63 -14.13 -0.80
C LYS A 3 3.27 -13.34 -1.91
N LEU A 4 4.12 -12.40 -1.53
CA LEU A 4 4.97 -11.66 -2.43
C LEU A 4 6.42 -12.01 -2.08
N GLY A 5 6.98 -12.98 -2.82
CA GLY A 5 8.16 -13.72 -2.36
C GLY A 5 7.85 -14.48 -1.07
N ASP A 6 8.66 -14.26 -0.03
CA ASP A 6 8.47 -14.85 1.30
C ASP A 6 7.55 -14.02 2.22
N PHE A 7 7.19 -12.80 1.81
CA PHE A 7 6.32 -11.93 2.59
C PHE A 7 4.87 -12.40 2.50
N LYS A 8 4.22 -12.59 3.66
CA LYS A 8 2.81 -13.00 3.72
C LYS A 8 1.91 -11.78 3.61
N LEU A 9 1.10 -11.74 2.56
CA LEU A 9 0.14 -10.64 2.38
C LEU A 9 -1.09 -10.85 3.27
N PRO A 10 -1.66 -9.75 3.82
CA PRO A 10 -2.86 -9.81 4.61
C PRO A 10 -4.08 -10.22 3.78
N HIS A 11 -5.10 -10.75 4.43
CA HIS A 11 -6.30 -11.26 3.75
C HIS A 11 -7.04 -10.18 2.93
N PHE A 12 -7.05 -8.93 3.41
CA PHE A 12 -7.68 -7.81 2.71
C PHE A 12 -6.95 -7.40 1.43
N PHE A 13 -5.72 -7.87 1.18
CA PHE A 13 -5.00 -7.60 -0.07
C PHE A 13 -5.68 -8.25 -1.30
N ASN A 14 -6.56 -9.23 -1.10
CA ASN A 14 -7.38 -9.80 -2.17
C ASN A 14 -8.80 -9.21 -2.24
N TYR A 15 -9.07 -8.15 -1.49
CA TYR A 15 -10.36 -7.46 -1.52
C TYR A 15 -10.31 -6.34 -2.56
N PRO A 16 -11.01 -6.45 -3.71
CA PRO A 16 -10.88 -5.46 -4.79
C PRO A 16 -11.11 -3.99 -4.38
N PRO A 17 -12.09 -3.67 -3.50
CA PRO A 17 -12.27 -2.30 -3.02
C PRO A 17 -11.07 -1.74 -2.24
N TYR A 18 -10.18 -2.58 -1.73
CA TYR A 18 -8.96 -2.14 -1.04
C TYR A 18 -8.01 -1.38 -1.97
N PHE A 19 -8.03 -1.67 -3.27
CA PHE A 19 -7.25 -0.99 -4.31
C PHE A 19 -7.95 0.25 -4.88
N THR A 20 -9.10 0.64 -4.33
CA THR A 20 -9.85 1.82 -4.76
C THR A 20 -10.01 2.77 -3.60
N LEU A 21 -9.63 4.04 -3.79
CA LEU A 21 -9.73 5.04 -2.73
C LEU A 21 -11.20 5.19 -2.29
N GLN A 22 -11.46 4.97 -1.01
CA GLN A 22 -12.83 4.91 -0.51
C GLN A 22 -13.43 6.32 -0.43
N PRO A 23 -14.66 6.55 -0.93
CA PRO A 23 -15.27 7.88 -0.94
C PRO A 23 -15.63 8.34 0.49
N VAL A 24 -16.03 7.42 1.36
CA VAL A 24 -16.41 7.70 2.75
C VAL A 24 -15.17 7.96 3.60
N ARG A 25 -15.14 9.10 4.31
CA ARG A 25 -14.00 9.55 5.11
C ARG A 25 -13.53 8.52 6.13
N ASP A 26 -14.43 8.01 6.98
CA ASP A 26 -14.07 7.06 8.04
C ASP A 26 -13.48 5.75 7.49
N ILE A 27 -13.99 5.29 6.35
CA ILE A 27 -13.49 4.09 5.67
C ILE A 27 -12.14 4.39 5.02
N ARG A 28 -11.99 5.58 4.42
CA ARG A 28 -10.74 6.04 3.81
C ARG A 28 -9.63 6.15 4.84
N GLU A 29 -9.90 6.71 6.02
CA GLU A 29 -8.91 6.80 7.11
C GLU A 29 -8.43 5.41 7.56
N LYS A 30 -9.34 4.45 7.71
CA LYS A 30 -8.97 3.05 7.99
C LYS A 30 -8.17 2.41 6.86
N GLN A 31 -8.57 2.65 5.60
CA GLN A 31 -7.86 2.17 4.43
C GLN A 31 -6.43 2.71 4.38
N ILE A 32 -6.25 4.02 4.62
CA ILE A 32 -4.92 4.66 4.67
C ILE A 32 -4.07 4.01 5.76
N GLN A 33 -4.62 3.79 6.95
CA GLN A 33 -3.90 3.14 8.05
C GLN A 33 -3.44 1.72 7.68
N LEU A 34 -4.32 0.91 7.06
CA LEU A 34 -3.97 -0.44 6.60
C LEU A 34 -2.88 -0.43 5.51
N TRP A 35 -2.97 0.51 4.56
CA TRP A 35 -1.94 0.66 3.53
C TRP A 35 -0.60 1.08 4.12
N LYS A 36 -0.62 2.03 5.06
CA LYS A 36 0.57 2.48 5.78
C LYS A 36 1.26 1.32 6.49
N GLU A 37 0.52 0.56 7.29
CA GLU A 37 1.05 -0.61 8.01
C GLU A 37 1.66 -1.64 7.05
N LEU A 38 0.93 -1.97 5.96
CA LEU A 38 1.38 -2.93 4.97
C LEU A 38 2.67 -2.48 4.25
N ILE A 39 2.74 -1.21 3.84
CA ILE A 39 3.92 -0.63 3.17
C ILE A 39 5.11 -0.68 4.12
N LEU A 40 4.96 -0.24 5.37
CA LEU A 40 6.03 -0.23 6.36
C LEU A 40 6.55 -1.65 6.68
N GLU A 41 5.65 -2.61 6.86
CA GLU A 41 6.03 -4.00 7.11
C GLU A 41 6.80 -4.61 5.93
N TYR A 42 6.31 -4.39 4.70
CA TYR A 42 6.97 -4.89 3.50
C TYR A 42 8.32 -4.22 3.28
N CYS A 43 8.41 -2.90 3.44
CA CYS A 43 9.67 -2.18 3.34
C CYS A 43 10.69 -2.67 4.37
N ARG A 44 10.26 -2.92 5.63
CA ARG A 44 11.12 -3.48 6.67
C ARG A 44 11.58 -4.91 6.32
N PHE A 45 10.69 -5.73 5.76
CA PHE A 45 11.00 -7.10 5.35
C PHE A 45 12.01 -7.17 4.20
N GLN A 46 11.83 -6.33 3.17
CA GLN A 46 12.70 -6.26 1.99
C GLN A 46 13.90 -5.31 2.15
N LYS A 47 14.03 -4.64 3.30
CA LYS A 47 15.04 -3.59 3.58
C LYS A 47 15.02 -2.45 2.55
N ILE A 48 13.80 -2.05 2.15
CA ILE A 48 13.56 -0.91 1.27
C ILE A 48 13.45 0.34 2.13
N PHE A 49 14.25 1.35 1.84
CA PHE A 49 14.30 2.62 2.58
C PHE A 49 13.82 3.83 1.77
N VAL A 50 13.55 3.64 0.48
CA VAL A 50 13.05 4.66 -0.43
C VAL A 50 11.96 4.01 -1.28
N VAL A 51 10.82 4.69 -1.42
CA VAL A 51 9.72 4.24 -2.27
C VAL A 51 9.31 5.43 -3.14
N GLY A 52 9.59 5.35 -4.44
CA GLY A 52 9.15 6.36 -5.40
C GLY A 52 7.66 6.22 -5.74
N LEU A 53 7.01 7.35 -6.04
CA LEU A 53 5.61 7.39 -6.46
C LEU A 53 5.40 6.80 -7.86
N GLU A 54 6.35 7.07 -8.75
CA GLU A 54 6.41 6.61 -10.15
C GLU A 54 7.09 5.24 -10.30
N GLU A 55 7.68 4.70 -9.22
CA GLU A 55 8.38 3.43 -9.26
C GLU A 55 7.41 2.25 -9.23
N ASP A 56 7.79 1.17 -9.91
CA ASP A 56 7.07 -0.10 -9.86
C ASP A 56 7.26 -0.75 -8.48
N PHE A 57 6.34 -0.44 -7.57
CA PHE A 57 6.31 -1.02 -6.24
C PHE A 57 5.38 -2.24 -6.21
N PRO A 58 5.87 -3.43 -5.83
CA PRO A 58 5.10 -4.67 -5.86
C PRO A 58 3.78 -4.67 -5.07
N LEU A 59 3.64 -3.82 -4.05
CA LEU A 59 2.39 -3.71 -3.30
C LEU A 59 1.31 -2.90 -4.02
N PHE A 60 1.65 -2.09 -5.03
CA PHE A 60 0.69 -1.24 -5.75
C PHE A 60 -0.08 -1.98 -6.83
N SER A 61 0.30 -3.21 -7.13
CA SER A 61 -0.43 -4.08 -8.06
C SER A 61 -0.70 -5.44 -7.43
N ASN A 62 -1.88 -5.98 -7.68
CA ASN A 62 -2.24 -7.35 -7.38
C ASN A 62 -2.78 -8.00 -8.65
N THR A 63 -1.93 -8.80 -9.28
CA THR A 63 -2.25 -9.55 -10.51
C THR A 63 -3.30 -10.64 -10.30
N VAL A 64 -3.49 -11.13 -9.07
CA VAL A 64 -4.46 -12.19 -8.75
C VAL A 64 -5.90 -11.70 -8.90
N ILE A 65 -6.16 -10.44 -8.54
CA ILE A 65 -7.48 -9.81 -8.64
C ILE A 65 -7.54 -8.77 -9.76
N GLU A 66 -6.47 -8.67 -10.56
CA GLU A 66 -6.32 -7.71 -11.67
C GLU A 66 -6.58 -6.25 -11.24
N ARG A 67 -5.99 -5.85 -10.10
CA ARG A 67 -6.13 -4.48 -9.56
C ARG A 67 -4.78 -3.82 -9.39
N PHE A 68 -4.79 -2.51 -9.56
CA PHE A 68 -3.66 -1.63 -9.32
C PHE A 68 -4.15 -0.33 -8.66
N LEU A 69 -3.28 0.29 -7.88
CA LEU A 69 -3.55 1.60 -7.31
C LEU A 69 -3.41 2.69 -8.38
N SER A 70 -4.38 3.61 -8.43
CA SER A 70 -4.28 4.84 -9.19
C SER A 70 -3.18 5.74 -8.62
N HIS A 71 -2.66 6.66 -9.44
CA HIS A 71 -1.67 7.64 -9.00
C HIS A 71 -2.14 8.42 -7.77
N GLU A 72 -3.39 8.88 -7.77
CA GLU A 72 -4.01 9.61 -6.64
C GLU A 72 -4.02 8.77 -5.35
N ALA A 73 -4.31 7.47 -5.44
CA ALA A 73 -4.30 6.58 -4.30
C ALA A 73 -2.87 6.34 -3.77
N ARG A 74 -1.90 6.16 -4.67
CA ARG A 74 -0.48 6.03 -4.31
C ARG A 74 0.01 7.27 -3.59
N GLU A 75 -0.29 8.45 -4.12
CA GLU A 75 0.05 9.74 -3.51
C GLU A 75 -0.55 9.87 -2.11
N ALA A 76 -1.83 9.58 -1.95
CA ALA A 76 -2.51 9.65 -0.66
C ALA A 76 -1.89 8.70 0.38
N PHE A 77 -1.59 7.45 0.00
CA PHE A 77 -1.04 6.46 0.92
C PHE A 77 0.43 6.72 1.26
N LEU A 78 1.26 7.08 0.28
CA LEU A 78 2.67 7.42 0.50
C LEU A 78 2.81 8.73 1.29
N SER A 79 2.02 9.74 0.99
CA SER A 79 2.00 11.00 1.75
C SER A 79 1.66 10.75 3.23
N ALA A 80 0.71 9.84 3.51
CA ALA A 80 0.40 9.45 4.88
C ALA A 80 1.55 8.73 5.60
N VAL A 81 2.35 7.93 4.89
CA VAL A 81 3.56 7.28 5.45
C VAL A 81 4.63 8.33 5.78
N VAL A 82 4.83 9.33 4.90
CA VAL A 82 5.81 10.41 5.07
C VAL A 82 5.41 11.37 6.19
N SER A 83 4.12 11.71 6.29
CA SER A 83 3.61 12.64 7.30
C SER A 83 3.82 12.17 8.74
N GLU A 84 4.02 10.87 8.98
CA GLU A 84 4.36 10.33 10.30
C GLU A 84 5.87 10.17 10.55
N GLY A 85 6.72 10.61 9.61
CA GLY A 85 8.17 10.72 9.81
C GLY A 85 8.97 9.42 9.62
N SER A 86 8.42 8.43 8.88
CA SER A 86 9.12 7.14 8.66
C SER A 86 9.91 7.04 7.34
N PHE A 87 9.71 7.94 6.37
CA PHE A 87 10.39 7.92 5.07
C PHE A 87 10.66 9.35 4.54
N PHE A 88 11.77 9.54 3.83
CA PHE A 88 12.05 10.74 3.03
C PHE A 88 12.05 10.35 1.54
N PHE A 89 11.54 11.25 0.68
CA PHE A 89 11.53 11.10 -0.78
C PHE A 89 12.94 10.99 -1.37
#